data_AF-A0A6L6WVH1-F1
#
_entry.id   AF-A0A6L6WVH1-F1
#
_cell.length_a   1.000
_cell.length_b   1.000
_cell.length_c   1.000
_cell.angle_alpha   90.00
_cell.angle_beta   90.00
_cell.angle_gamma   90.00
#
_symmetry.space_group_name_H-M   'P 1'
#
loop_
_entity.id
_entity.type
_entity.pdbx_description
1 polymer ?
#
loop_
_entity_poly.entity_id
_entity_poly.type
_entity_poly.pdbx_seq_one_letter_code
_entity_poly.pdbx_strand_id
1 'polypeptide(L)'
;MRAVLAVRLDAAEVERRAGGGGAPLLDVGALEALLQLPAGLPVPATSLTARERARLRGCPDSALERSDGYLTRRLVRPLEVDVALARTARPVRGALLRAGRFGAYATSAVWLEGAADGAELLVMEAGVYGLGVVCSLPDEAPELLVAPRPSSRFGHTSAGWLFAEQVYAQLLGASRDLLPTRRASAGS
;
A
#
# COMPACT_ATOMS: atom_id res chain seq x y z
N MET A 1 -5.10 -0.68 -14.82
CA MET A 1 -6.06 0.02 -13.93
C MET A 1 -5.46 1.37 -13.57
N ARG A 2 -6.21 2.47 -13.63
CA ARG A 2 -5.74 3.79 -13.17
C ARG A 2 -6.42 4.13 -11.85
N ALA A 3 -5.64 4.45 -10.84
CA ALA A 3 -6.12 4.95 -9.56
C ALA A 3 -5.32 6.19 -9.18
N VAL A 4 -5.95 7.10 -8.45
CA VAL A 4 -5.30 8.24 -7.82
C VAL A 4 -5.19 7.94 -6.33
N LEU A 5 -4.00 8.12 -5.77
CA LEU A 5 -3.74 7.84 -4.36
C LEU A 5 -3.40 9.16 -3.66
N ALA A 6 -4.07 9.42 -2.53
CA ALA A 6 -3.64 10.43 -1.58
C ALA A 6 -2.68 9.77 -0.59
N VAL A 7 -1.44 10.25 -0.56
CA VAL A 7 -0.36 9.65 0.22
C VAL A 7 0.27 10.67 1.16
N ARG A 8 0.72 10.21 2.33
CA ARG A 8 1.58 10.97 3.24
C ARG A 8 2.94 10.30 3.29
N LEU A 9 3.97 11.03 2.89
CA LEU A 9 5.34 10.52 2.91
C LEU A 9 5.92 10.58 4.32
N ASP A 10 6.73 9.60 4.67
CA ASP A 10 7.71 9.73 5.75
C ASP A 10 8.92 10.47 5.19
N ALA A 11 8.99 11.78 5.42
CA ALA A 11 10.02 12.64 4.85
C ALA A 11 11.44 12.19 5.24
N ALA A 12 11.64 11.73 6.48
CA ALA A 12 12.95 11.31 6.95
C ALA A 12 13.41 10.01 6.26
N GLU A 13 12.50 9.05 6.09
CA GLU A 13 12.80 7.82 5.36
C GLU A 13 13.06 8.09 3.88
N VAL A 14 12.25 8.94 3.25
CA VAL A 14 12.43 9.32 1.84
C VAL A 14 13.78 10.01 1.63
N GLU A 15 14.14 10.97 2.49
CA GLU A 15 15.42 11.67 2.45
C GLU A 15 16.60 10.70 2.65
N ARG A 16 16.50 9.81 3.64
CA ARG A 16 17.50 8.75 3.87
C ARG A 16 17.68 7.85 2.65
N ARG A 17 16.59 7.47 1.99
CA ARG A 17 16.64 6.65 0.76
C ARG A 17 17.26 7.40 -0.41
N ALA A 18 16.98 8.71 -0.54
CA ALA A 18 17.60 9.56 -1.56
C ALA A 18 19.11 9.72 -1.36
N GLY A 19 19.58 9.80 -0.11
CA GLY A 19 21.00 9.93 0.25
C GLY A 19 21.88 8.68 0.05
N GLY A 20 21.40 7.66 -0.67
CA GLY A 20 22.10 6.38 -0.90
C GLY A 20 21.41 5.14 -0.31
N GLY A 21 20.17 5.30 0.20
CA GLY A 21 19.46 4.33 1.03
C GLY A 21 18.36 3.48 0.37
N GLY A 22 18.29 3.42 -0.96
CA GLY A 22 17.86 2.16 -1.58
C GLY A 22 16.51 2.12 -2.27
N ALA A 23 16.49 1.25 -3.27
CA ALA A 23 15.33 0.89 -4.05
C ALA A 23 14.19 0.36 -3.16
N PRO A 24 12.93 0.45 -3.63
CA PRO A 24 11.79 -0.17 -2.97
C PRO A 24 12.04 -1.65 -2.64
N LEU A 25 11.71 -2.08 -1.43
CA LEU A 25 11.84 -3.49 -1.03
C LEU A 25 10.52 -4.22 -1.33
N LEU A 26 10.49 -4.94 -2.46
CA LEU A 26 9.26 -5.60 -2.95
C LEU A 26 9.16 -7.09 -2.56
N ASP A 27 10.03 -7.58 -1.68
CA ASP A 27 9.98 -8.95 -1.15
C ASP A 27 9.17 -8.99 0.15
N VAL A 28 7.97 -9.57 0.09
CA VAL A 28 7.07 -9.70 1.24
C VAL A 28 7.66 -10.54 2.38
N GLY A 29 8.48 -11.55 2.08
CA GLY A 29 9.11 -12.41 3.08
C GLY A 29 10.24 -11.68 3.81
N ALA A 30 10.97 -10.82 3.12
CA ALA A 30 11.92 -9.90 3.73
C ALA A 30 11.20 -8.88 4.63
N LEU A 31 10.12 -8.25 4.15
CA LEU A 31 9.32 -7.31 4.94
C LEU A 31 8.70 -7.99 6.19
N GLU A 32 8.19 -9.21 6.05
CA GLU A 32 7.68 -9.99 7.19
C GLU A 32 8.75 -10.23 8.26
N ALA A 33 9.98 -10.56 7.85
CA ALA A 33 11.09 -10.74 8.78
C ALA A 33 11.55 -9.42 9.41
N LEU A 34 11.60 -8.33 8.64
CA LEU A 34 11.94 -7.00 9.15
C LEU A 34 10.93 -6.49 10.17
N LEU A 35 9.65 -6.84 10.03
CA LEU A 35 8.61 -6.47 11.01
C LEU A 35 8.83 -7.08 12.39
N GLN A 36 9.53 -8.21 12.48
CA GLN A 36 9.85 -8.84 13.76
C GLN A 36 11.00 -8.12 14.49
N LEU A 37 11.74 -7.25 13.80
CA LEU A 37 12.83 -6.48 14.39
C LEU A 37 12.34 -5.09 14.81
N PRO A 38 12.71 -4.58 15.99
CA PRO A 38 12.52 -3.17 16.33
C PRO A 38 13.30 -2.26 15.37
N ALA A 39 12.69 -1.15 14.96
CA ALA A 39 13.37 -0.14 14.14
C ALA A 39 14.50 0.53 14.92
N GLY A 40 15.67 0.67 14.28
CA GLY A 40 16.80 1.43 14.82
C GLY A 40 17.51 0.82 16.02
N LEU A 41 17.02 -0.30 16.56
CA LEU A 41 17.63 -0.98 17.70
C LEU A 41 18.40 -2.22 17.25
N PRO A 42 19.62 -2.44 17.77
CA PRO A 42 20.41 -3.62 17.46
C PRO A 42 19.80 -4.86 18.11
N VAL A 43 19.68 -5.93 17.33
CA VAL A 43 19.23 -7.25 17.78
C VAL A 43 20.32 -8.28 17.54
N PRO A 44 20.73 -9.09 18.52
CA PRO A 44 21.69 -10.16 18.30
C PRO A 44 21.21 -11.11 17.19
N ALA A 45 22.04 -11.39 16.18
CA ALA A 45 21.65 -12.32 15.12
C ALA A 45 21.36 -13.73 15.66
N THR A 46 21.96 -14.08 16.79
CA THR A 46 21.76 -15.35 17.51
C THR A 46 20.39 -15.48 18.18
N SER A 47 19.67 -14.38 18.41
CA SER A 47 18.30 -14.44 18.95
C SER A 47 17.26 -14.78 17.88
N LEU A 48 17.66 -14.81 16.59
CA LEU A 48 16.78 -15.15 15.47
C LEU A 48 16.92 -16.63 15.08
N THR A 49 15.79 -17.22 14.70
CA THR A 49 15.74 -18.56 14.12
C THR A 49 16.52 -18.62 12.80
N ALA A 50 16.95 -19.82 12.40
CA ALA A 50 17.61 -20.01 11.11
C ALA A 50 16.73 -19.57 9.92
N ARG A 51 15.40 -19.71 10.04
CA ARG A 51 14.43 -19.30 9.03
C ARG A 51 14.34 -17.77 8.90
N GLU A 52 14.31 -17.04 10.03
CA GLU A 52 14.31 -15.57 10.02
C GLU A 52 15.62 -15.02 9.45
N ARG A 53 16.76 -15.55 9.91
CA ARG A 53 18.07 -15.21 9.34
C ARG A 53 18.11 -15.48 7.84
N ALA A 54 17.56 -16.61 7.38
CA ALA A 54 17.53 -16.94 5.97
C ALA A 54 16.73 -15.92 5.13
N ARG A 55 15.60 -15.43 5.63
CA ARG A 55 14.77 -14.39 4.98
C ARG A 55 15.46 -13.02 4.96
N LEU A 56 16.27 -12.72 5.96
CA LEU A 56 17.01 -11.47 6.06
C LEU A 56 18.32 -11.45 5.27
N ARG A 57 18.84 -12.59 4.79
CA ARG A 57 20.12 -12.65 4.07
C ARG A 57 20.18 -11.78 2.82
N GLY A 58 19.08 -11.70 2.07
CA GLY A 58 19.01 -10.90 0.83
C GLY A 58 18.68 -9.43 1.04
N CYS A 59 18.45 -8.99 2.28
CA CYS A 59 18.13 -7.57 2.54
C CYS A 59 19.36 -6.69 2.28
N PRO A 60 19.22 -5.60 1.51
CA PRO A 60 20.30 -4.64 1.32
C PRO A 60 20.66 -3.97 2.66
N ASP A 61 21.89 -3.49 2.79
CA ASP A 61 22.35 -2.82 4.02
C ASP A 61 21.56 -1.54 4.33
N SER A 62 20.99 -0.92 3.29
CA SER A 62 20.09 0.21 3.44
C SER A 62 18.76 -0.14 4.12
N ALA A 63 18.38 -1.42 4.15
CA ALA A 63 17.21 -1.93 4.85
C ALA A 63 17.56 -2.59 6.18
N LEU A 64 18.68 -3.32 6.23
CA LEU A 64 19.15 -4.07 7.38
C LEU A 64 20.66 -3.90 7.54
N GLU A 65 21.07 -3.13 8.54
CA GLU A 65 22.47 -2.99 8.87
C GLU A 65 22.95 -4.21 9.66
N ARG A 66 24.19 -4.64 9.38
CA ARG A 66 24.84 -5.78 10.01
C ARG A 66 26.18 -5.32 10.58
N SER A 67 26.34 -5.36 11.91
CA SER A 67 27.59 -5.01 12.59
C SER A 67 27.80 -5.90 13.80
N ASP A 68 29.01 -6.45 13.96
CA ASP A 68 29.44 -7.17 15.17
C ASP A 68 28.50 -8.29 15.65
N GLY A 69 27.85 -8.99 14.71
CA GLY A 69 26.88 -10.04 15.02
C GLY A 69 25.48 -9.54 15.41
N TYR A 70 25.23 -8.24 15.31
CA TYR A 70 23.93 -7.60 15.49
C TYR A 70 23.31 -7.22 14.14
N LEU A 71 21.98 -7.21 14.12
CA LEU A 71 21.15 -6.78 13.01
C LEU A 71 20.31 -5.59 13.47
N THR A 72 20.38 -4.49 12.73
CA THR A 72 19.60 -3.28 13.01
C THR A 72 18.69 -2.99 11.84
N ARG A 73 17.37 -3.02 12.06
CA ARG A 73 16.40 -2.64 11.03
C ARG A 73 16.51 -1.14 10.75
N ARG A 74 16.95 -0.79 9.55
CA ARG A 74 17.02 0.60 9.06
C ARG A 74 15.80 0.98 8.25
N LEU A 75 15.19 0.01 7.55
CA LEU A 75 13.98 0.27 6.76
C LEU A 75 12.78 0.52 7.66
N VAL A 76 12.05 1.59 7.34
CA VAL A 76 10.68 1.80 7.80
C VAL A 76 9.78 2.00 6.59
N ARG A 77 8.47 2.09 6.83
CA ARG A 77 7.49 2.32 5.77
C ARG A 77 7.71 3.73 5.19
N PRO A 78 7.86 3.89 3.87
CA PRO A 78 8.20 5.20 3.26
C PRO A 78 7.00 6.14 3.15
N LEU A 79 5.77 5.62 3.23
CA LEU A 79 4.55 6.39 3.12
C LEU A 79 3.34 5.67 3.71
N GLU A 80 2.30 6.42 4.02
CA GLU A 80 0.94 5.92 4.26
C GLU A 80 0.04 6.31 3.08
N VAL A 81 -0.95 5.47 2.78
CA VAL A 81 -1.98 5.76 1.76
C VAL A 81 -3.29 6.04 2.47
N ASP A 82 -3.72 7.29 2.48
CA ASP A 82 -4.93 7.69 3.20
C ASP A 82 -6.19 7.38 2.37
N VAL A 83 -6.13 7.64 1.05
CA VAL A 83 -7.25 7.43 0.12
C VAL A 83 -6.79 6.82 -1.20
N ALA A 84 -7.56 5.87 -1.73
CA ALA A 84 -7.40 5.32 -3.06
C ALA A 84 -8.68 5.50 -3.91
N LEU A 85 -8.55 6.21 -5.03
CA LEU A 85 -9.64 6.55 -5.94
C LEU A 85 -9.51 5.76 -7.25
N ALA A 86 -10.41 4.80 -7.49
CA ALA A 86 -10.47 4.09 -8.77
C ALA A 86 -11.32 4.86 -9.78
N ARG A 87 -10.70 5.33 -10.88
CA ARG A 87 -11.39 6.13 -11.90
C ARG A 87 -12.22 5.26 -12.84
N THR A 88 -13.37 5.77 -13.26
CA THR A 88 -14.27 5.15 -14.25
C THR A 88 -15.08 6.23 -14.95
N ALA A 89 -15.32 6.09 -16.26
CA ALA A 89 -16.20 7.00 -17.01
C ALA A 89 -17.67 6.54 -17.03
N ARG A 90 -17.95 5.34 -16.49
CA ARG A 90 -19.30 4.76 -16.46
C ARG A 90 -19.58 4.14 -15.10
N PRO A 91 -20.84 4.21 -14.61
CA PRO A 91 -21.25 3.64 -13.34
C PRO A 91 -21.43 2.12 -13.44
N VAL A 92 -20.31 1.40 -13.60
CA VAL A 92 -20.31 -0.06 -13.74
C VAL A 92 -19.84 -0.73 -12.45
N ARG A 93 -20.46 -1.86 -12.09
CA ARG A 93 -20.10 -2.67 -10.90
C ARG A 93 -18.62 -3.04 -10.84
N GLY A 94 -17.97 -3.24 -11.99
CA GLY A 94 -16.53 -3.48 -12.07
C GLY A 94 -15.66 -2.37 -11.48
N ALA A 95 -16.17 -1.13 -11.34
CA ALA A 95 -15.47 -0.04 -10.67
C ALA A 95 -15.37 -0.27 -9.15
N LEU A 96 -16.42 -0.80 -8.52
CA LEU A 96 -16.41 -1.16 -7.09
C LEU A 96 -15.40 -2.25 -6.80
N LEU A 97 -15.32 -3.28 -7.66
CA LEU A 97 -14.31 -4.33 -7.53
C LEU A 97 -12.89 -3.78 -7.62
N ARG A 98 -12.64 -2.77 -8.46
CA ARG A 98 -11.32 -2.11 -8.56
C ARG A 98 -11.01 -1.28 -7.33
N ALA A 99 -11.95 -0.47 -6.85
CA ALA A 99 -11.79 0.31 -5.62
C ALA A 99 -11.57 -0.61 -4.40
N GLY A 100 -12.34 -1.68 -4.29
CA GLY A 100 -12.26 -2.64 -3.18
C GLY A 100 -10.92 -3.35 -3.03
N ARG A 101 -10.08 -3.41 -4.07
CA ARG A 101 -8.71 -3.95 -3.99
C ARG A 101 -7.83 -3.19 -3.00
N PHE A 102 -8.13 -1.92 -2.76
CA PHE A 102 -7.40 -1.07 -1.82
C PHE A 102 -7.98 -1.11 -0.42
N GLY A 103 -9.17 -1.70 -0.23
CA GLY A 103 -9.92 -1.65 1.01
C GLY A 103 -9.22 -2.31 2.21
N ALA A 104 -8.15 -3.08 1.99
CA ALA A 104 -7.31 -3.65 3.04
C ALA A 104 -6.11 -2.76 3.43
N TYR A 105 -5.94 -1.61 2.76
CA TYR A 105 -4.76 -0.75 2.90
C TYR A 105 -5.07 0.75 2.99
N ALA A 106 -6.19 1.20 2.44
CA ALA A 106 -6.60 2.60 2.41
C ALA A 106 -8.12 2.75 2.39
N THR A 107 -8.60 3.93 2.78
CA THR A 107 -9.98 4.34 2.47
C THR A 107 -10.15 4.36 0.96
N SER A 108 -11.20 3.70 0.45
CA SER A 108 -11.30 3.41 -0.99
C SER A 108 -12.60 3.95 -1.57
N ALA A 109 -12.52 4.57 -2.74
CA ALA A 109 -13.68 5.12 -3.44
C ALA A 109 -13.57 4.98 -4.96
N VAL A 110 -14.72 5.07 -5.63
CA VAL A 110 -14.83 5.22 -7.08
C VAL A 110 -14.90 6.70 -7.42
N TRP A 111 -14.13 7.12 -8.41
CA TRP A 111 -14.25 8.42 -9.05
C TRP A 111 -14.95 8.25 -10.40
N LEU A 112 -16.20 8.67 -10.49
CA LEU A 112 -17.03 8.64 -11.69
C LEU A 112 -16.83 9.93 -12.49
N GLU A 113 -16.33 9.79 -13.71
CA GLU A 113 -16.16 10.90 -14.66
C GLU A 113 -17.42 11.02 -15.51
N GLY A 114 -18.10 12.15 -15.43
CA GLY A 114 -19.34 12.41 -16.17
C GLY A 114 -20.61 12.20 -15.34
N ALA A 115 -21.76 12.18 -16.03
CA ALA A 115 -23.07 12.17 -15.40
C ALA A 115 -23.30 10.93 -14.53
N ALA A 116 -24.02 11.14 -13.41
CA ALA A 116 -24.44 10.09 -12.49
C ALA A 116 -25.68 9.32 -12.96
N ASP A 117 -26.16 9.56 -14.19
CA ASP A 117 -27.32 8.86 -14.75
C ASP A 117 -27.08 7.34 -14.75
N GLY A 118 -27.99 6.60 -14.11
CA GLY A 118 -27.86 5.14 -13.96
C GLY A 118 -26.87 4.70 -12.88
N ALA A 119 -26.40 5.60 -12.01
CA ALA A 119 -25.49 5.28 -10.92
C ALA A 119 -26.19 4.80 -9.65
N GLU A 120 -27.52 4.72 -9.60
CA GLU A 120 -28.29 4.39 -8.38
C GLU A 120 -27.88 3.02 -7.82
N LEU A 121 -27.74 2.02 -8.68
CA LEU A 121 -27.30 0.69 -8.28
C LEU A 121 -25.85 0.69 -7.77
N LEU A 122 -24.96 1.46 -8.43
CA LEU A 122 -23.57 1.60 -8.02
C LEU A 122 -23.45 2.27 -6.64
N VAL A 123 -24.19 3.36 -6.42
CA VAL A 123 -24.27 4.12 -5.16
C VAL A 123 -24.78 3.21 -4.03
N MET A 124 -25.87 2.47 -4.28
CA MET A 124 -26.41 1.52 -3.32
C MET A 124 -25.39 0.41 -2.96
N GLU A 125 -24.79 -0.25 -3.95
CA GLU A 125 -23.78 -1.29 -3.71
C GLU A 125 -22.54 -0.73 -2.98
N ALA A 126 -22.09 0.48 -3.34
CA ALA A 126 -20.95 1.12 -2.70
C ALA A 126 -21.19 1.34 -1.20
N GLY A 127 -22.38 1.81 -0.82
CA GLY A 127 -22.79 1.98 0.58
C GLY A 127 -22.75 0.66 1.35
N VAL A 128 -23.20 -0.44 0.74
CA VAL A 128 -23.14 -1.79 1.34
C VAL A 128 -21.69 -2.23 1.57
N TYR A 129 -20.80 -1.99 0.59
CA TYR A 129 -19.39 -2.38 0.69
C TYR A 129 -18.51 -1.38 1.46
N GLY A 130 -19.08 -0.27 1.94
CA GLY A 130 -18.32 0.79 2.61
C GLY A 130 -17.36 1.55 1.69
N LEU A 131 -17.56 1.49 0.38
CA LEU A 131 -16.79 2.21 -0.62
C LEU A 131 -17.41 3.59 -0.85
N GLY A 132 -16.56 4.59 -1.08
CA GLY A 132 -17.03 5.91 -1.47
C GLY A 132 -17.37 5.99 -2.96
N VAL A 133 -18.21 6.95 -3.33
CA VAL A 133 -18.48 7.32 -4.72
C VAL A 133 -18.42 8.83 -4.84
N VAL A 134 -17.51 9.31 -5.68
CA VAL A 134 -17.39 10.72 -6.04
C VAL A 134 -17.79 10.85 -7.51
N CYS A 135 -18.70 11.76 -7.81
CA CYS A 135 -19.08 12.14 -9.15
C CYS A 135 -18.36 13.43 -9.53
N SER A 136 -17.80 13.51 -10.72
CA SER A 136 -17.14 14.71 -11.23
C SER A 136 -17.63 14.99 -12.64
N LEU A 137 -18.40 16.07 -12.75
CA LEU A 137 -18.80 16.68 -14.01
C LEU A 137 -17.73 17.71 -14.46
N PRO A 138 -17.58 17.95 -15.77
CA PRO A 138 -16.73 19.03 -16.26
C PRO A 138 -17.16 20.38 -15.67
N ASP A 139 -16.18 21.19 -15.26
CA ASP A 139 -16.38 22.55 -14.74
C ASP A 139 -17.22 22.68 -13.45
N GLU A 140 -17.52 21.55 -12.79
CA GLU A 140 -18.23 21.50 -11.52
C GLU A 140 -17.35 20.96 -10.39
N ALA A 141 -17.65 21.38 -9.17
CA ALA A 141 -17.02 20.81 -7.99
C ALA A 141 -17.40 19.31 -7.87
N PRO A 142 -16.45 18.42 -7.56
CA PRO A 142 -16.77 17.01 -7.36
C PRO A 142 -17.80 16.82 -6.24
N GLU A 143 -18.84 16.03 -6.51
CA GLU A 143 -19.90 15.70 -5.57
C GLU A 143 -19.65 14.33 -4.93
N LEU A 144 -19.74 14.26 -3.61
CA LEU A 144 -19.65 13.00 -2.87
C LEU A 144 -21.04 12.35 -2.76
N LEU A 145 -21.31 11.36 -3.60
CA LEU A 145 -22.57 10.61 -3.59
C LEU A 145 -22.64 9.60 -2.44
N VAL A 146 -21.50 9.00 -2.09
CA VAL A 146 -21.37 8.07 -0.97
C VAL A 146 -20.07 8.37 -0.24
N ALA A 147 -20.16 8.68 1.06
CA ALA A 147 -18.97 8.78 1.89
C ALA A 147 -18.33 7.39 2.10
N PRO A 148 -17.02 7.22 1.85
CA PRO A 148 -16.36 5.96 2.15
C PRO A 148 -16.35 5.73 3.66
N ARG A 149 -16.50 4.47 4.08
CA ARG A 149 -16.30 4.14 5.50
C ARG A 149 -14.81 4.28 5.80
N PRO A 150 -14.42 4.98 6.89
CA PRO A 150 -13.02 5.03 7.30
C PRO A 150 -12.50 3.62 7.46
N SER A 151 -11.39 3.30 6.81
CA SER A 151 -10.66 2.08 7.15
C SER A 151 -10.13 2.25 8.57
N SER A 152 -10.38 1.27 9.44
CA SER A 152 -9.59 1.17 10.68
C SER A 152 -8.12 1.12 10.27
N ARG A 153 -7.27 2.00 10.81
CA ARG A 153 -5.83 2.05 10.49
C ARG A 153 -5.29 0.63 10.49
N PHE A 154 -4.94 0.11 9.31
CA PHE A 154 -4.44 -1.24 9.19
C PHE A 154 -3.16 -1.33 10.00
N GLY A 155 -3.06 -2.33 10.88
CA GLY A 155 -1.86 -2.57 11.66
C GLY A 155 -0.62 -2.62 10.76
N HIS A 156 0.56 -2.45 11.36
CA HIS A 156 1.83 -2.49 10.66
C HIS A 156 2.14 -3.94 10.19
N THR A 157 1.47 -4.35 9.12
CA THR A 157 1.57 -5.69 8.50
C THR A 157 2.51 -5.69 7.31
N SER A 158 3.03 -6.87 6.94
CA SER A 158 3.93 -7.03 5.79
C SER A 158 3.24 -6.74 4.47
N ALA A 159 1.97 -7.13 4.35
CA ALA A 159 1.15 -6.82 3.17
C ALA A 159 0.91 -5.31 3.01
N GLY A 160 0.59 -4.61 4.11
CA GLY A 160 0.43 -3.15 4.08
C GLY A 160 1.75 -2.42 3.81
N TRP A 161 2.87 -2.93 4.36
CA TRP A 161 4.18 -2.39 4.04
C TRP A 161 4.54 -2.63 2.58
N LEU A 162 4.31 -3.84 2.04
CA LEU A 162 4.53 -4.13 0.62
C LEU A 162 3.72 -3.19 -0.28
N PHE A 163 2.46 -2.93 0.05
CA PHE A 163 1.65 -1.98 -0.68
C PHE A 163 2.27 -0.58 -0.68
N ALA A 164 2.74 -0.09 0.47
CA ALA A 164 3.43 1.19 0.56
C ALA A 164 4.74 1.22 -0.27
N GLU A 165 5.52 0.14 -0.26
CA GLU A 165 6.74 0.01 -1.10
C GLU A 165 6.40 0.00 -2.59
N GLN A 166 5.29 -0.64 -3.00
CA GLN A 166 4.82 -0.62 -4.39
C GLN A 166 4.42 0.80 -4.82
N VAL A 167 3.66 1.51 -3.99
CA VAL A 167 3.27 2.91 -4.25
C VAL A 167 4.51 3.80 -4.33
N TYR A 168 5.45 3.63 -3.40
CA TYR A 168 6.71 4.36 -3.40
C TYR A 168 7.53 4.08 -4.68
N ALA A 169 7.58 2.83 -5.12
CA ALA A 169 8.20 2.46 -6.39
C ALA A 169 7.57 3.17 -7.60
N GLN A 170 6.25 3.35 -7.61
CA GLN A 170 5.59 4.10 -8.69
C GLN A 170 5.93 5.60 -8.64
N LEU A 171 6.01 6.20 -7.45
CA LEU A 171 6.41 7.60 -7.29
C LEU A 171 7.85 7.84 -7.80
N LEU A 172 8.73 6.85 -7.62
CA LEU A 172 10.10 6.88 -8.17
C LEU A 172 10.18 6.51 -9.66
N GLY A 173 9.06 6.16 -10.31
CA GLY A 173 9.04 5.70 -11.71
C GLY A 173 9.63 4.29 -11.93
N ALA A 174 9.85 3.53 -10.86
CA ALA A 174 10.52 2.23 -10.86
C ALA A 174 9.57 1.01 -10.97
N SER A 175 8.26 1.19 -10.82
CA SER A 175 7.25 0.11 -10.94
C SER A 175 6.01 0.58 -11.70
N ARG A 176 5.31 -0.36 -12.37
CA ARG A 176 4.07 -0.08 -13.12
C ARG A 176 2.79 -0.65 -12.48
N ASP A 177 2.89 -1.54 -11.48
CA ASP A 177 1.73 -2.27 -10.95
C ASP A 177 1.45 -1.99 -9.46
N LEU A 178 0.16 -1.91 -9.08
CA LEU A 178 -0.36 -1.86 -7.70
C LEU A 178 -1.23 -3.10 -7.44
N LEU A 179 -0.78 -3.99 -6.55
CA LEU A 179 -1.41 -5.21 -5.99
C LEU A 179 -2.17 -6.17 -6.94
N PRO A 180 -2.13 -7.51 -6.75
CA PRO A 180 -1.06 -8.40 -6.30
C PRO A 180 -0.39 -9.15 -7.47
N THR A 181 0.84 -9.62 -7.27
CA THR A 181 1.20 -11.01 -7.56
C THR A 181 0.58 -11.87 -6.46
N ARG A 182 -0.46 -12.64 -6.78
CA ARG A 182 -0.84 -13.78 -5.93
C ARG A 182 0.32 -14.78 -5.97
N ARG A 183 0.90 -15.16 -4.83
CA ARG A 183 1.33 -16.55 -4.70
C ARG A 183 0.11 -17.32 -4.22
N ALA A 184 -0.38 -18.21 -5.08
CA ALA A 184 -1.32 -19.22 -4.68
C ALA A 184 -0.70 -20.01 -3.51
N SER A 185 -1.55 -20.22 -2.51
CA SER A 185 -1.52 -21.25 -1.49
C SER A 185 -0.57 -22.42 -1.77
N ALA A 186 0.21 -22.77 -0.75
CA ALA A 186 0.70 -24.12 -0.55
C ALA A 186 -0.46 -25.10 -0.78
N GLY A 187 -0.33 -25.92 -1.82
CA GLY A 187 -1.08 -27.16 -1.96
C GLY A 187 -0.26 -28.27 -1.32
N SER A 188 -0.92 -28.98 -0.42
CA SER A 188 -0.46 -30.12 0.38
C SER A 188 0.25 -31.21 -0.41
#